data_AF-A0A932ZTN7-F1
#
_entry.id   AF-A0A932ZTN7-F1
#
_cell.length_a   1.000
_cell.length_b   1.000
_cell.length_c   1.000
_cell.angle_alpha   90.00
_cell.angle_beta   90.00
_cell.angle_gamma   90.00
#
_symmetry.space_group_name_H-M   'P 1'
#
loop_
_entity.id
_entity.type
_entity.pdbx_description
1 polymer ?
#
loop_
_entity_poly.entity_id
_entity_poly.type
_entity_poly.pdbx_seq_one_letter_code
_entity_poly.pdbx_strand_id
1 'polypeptide(L)'
;MRCALRWVLGMTLAAAFAALAGAAGARLDRRPVLAGEFAAFLAKEPGARPASPAEAGAPAVLLNWHQARAYCAAQGKRLPTAPEWIEACRAGGMEFSGSIWEWTSTEAAGHGEGAGAPFKLLCGPGPECSCTHAYHPDWRNEVKGFRCARAEPSVRLNLGPSARP
;
A
#
# COMPACT_ATOMS: atom_id res chain seq x y z
N MET A 1 54.57 -46.14 -14.08
CA MET A 1 54.95 -44.75 -14.45
C MET A 1 53.95 -44.22 -15.46
N ARG A 2 53.46 -42.98 -15.24
CA ARG A 2 52.64 -42.12 -16.15
C ARG A 2 51.12 -42.41 -16.13
N CYS A 3 50.32 -41.49 -15.54
CA CYS A 3 49.56 -40.39 -16.20
C CYS A 3 48.21 -40.90 -16.76
N ALA A 4 47.02 -40.31 -16.62
CA ALA A 4 46.52 -39.04 -16.07
C ALA A 4 44.99 -39.25 -15.85
N LEU A 5 44.39 -38.83 -14.73
CA LEU A 5 43.63 -37.58 -14.54
C LEU A 5 42.67 -37.19 -15.69
N ARG A 6 41.36 -37.42 -15.51
CA ARG A 6 40.19 -36.82 -16.24
C ARG A 6 38.94 -37.59 -15.77
N TRP A 7 37.87 -37.06 -15.17
CA TRP A 7 37.23 -35.75 -15.18
C TRP A 7 36.53 -35.51 -13.83
N VAL A 8 36.91 -34.47 -13.09
CA VAL A 8 36.04 -33.84 -12.08
C VAL A 8 36.07 -32.35 -12.37
N LEU A 9 35.08 -31.89 -13.14
CA LEU A 9 34.75 -30.48 -13.39
C LEU A 9 33.37 -30.56 -14.06
N GLY A 10 32.30 -29.95 -13.61
CA GLY A 10 32.10 -28.90 -12.63
C GLY A 10 30.64 -28.51 -12.82
N MET A 11 29.75 -28.97 -11.96
CA MET A 11 28.42 -28.37 -11.87
C MET A 11 28.65 -26.98 -11.28
N THR A 12 28.71 -25.99 -12.17
CA THR A 12 28.80 -24.59 -11.83
C THR A 12 27.67 -24.23 -10.88
N LEU A 13 28.03 -23.90 -9.64
CA LEU A 13 27.18 -23.35 -8.58
C LEU A 13 26.52 -21.99 -8.95
N ALA A 14 26.56 -21.58 -10.23
CA ALA A 14 26.13 -20.26 -10.69
C ALA A 14 24.66 -20.20 -11.16
N ALA A 15 23.95 -21.34 -11.26
CA ALA A 15 22.56 -21.35 -11.75
C ALA A 15 21.50 -21.37 -10.63
N ALA A 16 21.88 -21.47 -9.35
CA ALA A 16 20.92 -21.55 -8.23
C ALA A 16 20.62 -20.20 -7.55
N PHE A 17 21.29 -19.11 -7.93
CA PHE A 17 21.17 -17.79 -7.28
C PHE A 17 20.38 -16.74 -8.08
N ALA A 18 19.60 -17.15 -9.09
CA ALA A 18 18.79 -16.25 -9.90
C ALA A 18 17.27 -16.41 -9.70
N ALA A 19 16.83 -17.03 -8.59
CA ALA A 19 15.40 -17.30 -8.32
C ALA A 19 14.85 -16.65 -7.03
N LEU A 20 15.53 -15.64 -6.46
CA LEU A 20 15.10 -15.01 -5.19
C LEU A 20 14.73 -13.52 -5.28
N ALA A 21 14.63 -12.94 -6.49
CA ALA A 21 14.37 -11.50 -6.65
C ALA A 21 13.00 -11.17 -7.26
N GLY A 22 11.94 -11.94 -6.94
CA GLY A 22 10.64 -11.74 -7.59
C GLY A 22 9.43 -12.18 -6.76
N ALA A 23 9.21 -11.60 -5.57
CA ALA A 23 7.93 -11.74 -4.86
C ALA A 23 7.67 -10.73 -3.72
N ALA A 24 8.39 -9.61 -3.64
CA ALA A 24 8.31 -8.72 -2.48
C ALA A 24 7.67 -7.33 -2.75
N GLY A 25 7.00 -7.14 -3.89
CA GLY A 25 6.16 -5.96 -4.08
C GLY A 25 4.96 -6.04 -3.12
N ALA A 26 4.67 -4.94 -2.41
CA ALA A 26 3.48 -4.87 -1.56
C ALA A 26 2.24 -5.19 -2.39
N ARG A 27 1.47 -6.21 -1.99
CA ARG A 27 0.21 -6.54 -2.66
C ARG A 27 -0.84 -5.51 -2.23
N LEU A 28 -1.07 -4.51 -3.07
CA LEU A 28 -2.20 -3.61 -2.95
C LEU A 28 -3.50 -4.37 -3.26
N ASP A 29 -4.60 -3.96 -2.62
CA ASP A 29 -5.91 -4.39 -3.03
C ASP A 29 -6.19 -3.94 -4.46
N ARG A 30 -6.80 -4.83 -5.24
CA ARG A 30 -7.00 -4.63 -6.68
C ARG A 30 -7.88 -3.41 -6.97
N ARG A 31 -8.93 -3.21 -6.18
CA ARG A 31 -9.87 -2.09 -6.29
C ARG A 31 -9.76 -1.14 -5.10
N PRO A 32 -10.21 0.12 -5.26
CA PRO A 32 -10.47 1.00 -4.13
C PRO A 32 -11.48 0.38 -3.15
N VAL A 33 -11.45 0.86 -1.90
CA VAL A 33 -12.47 0.54 -0.90
C VAL A 33 -13.80 1.11 -1.37
N LEU A 34 -14.87 0.33 -1.32
CA LEU A 34 -16.20 0.75 -1.74
C LEU A 34 -16.95 1.45 -0.61
N ALA A 35 -17.87 2.36 -0.96
CA ALA A 35 -18.64 3.13 0.00
C ALA A 35 -19.48 2.23 0.92
N GLY A 36 -19.99 1.10 0.42
CA GLY A 36 -20.73 0.13 1.24
C GLY A 36 -19.86 -0.50 2.34
N GLU A 37 -18.62 -0.86 1.99
CA GLU A 37 -17.65 -1.45 2.94
C GLU A 37 -17.23 -0.44 3.99
N PHE A 38 -16.99 0.80 3.57
CA PHE A 38 -16.60 1.88 4.46
C PHE A 38 -17.75 2.32 5.37
N ALA A 39 -18.98 2.42 4.86
CA ALA A 39 -20.16 2.70 5.67
C ALA A 39 -20.41 1.61 6.73
N ALA A 40 -20.21 0.34 6.38
CA ALA A 40 -20.30 -0.77 7.34
C ALA A 40 -19.23 -0.67 8.45
N PHE A 41 -18.03 -0.21 8.12
CA PHE A 41 -16.99 0.08 9.11
C PHE A 41 -17.40 1.23 10.06
N LEU A 42 -17.98 2.29 9.52
CA LEU A 42 -18.45 3.44 10.31
C LEU A 42 -19.71 3.16 11.12
N ALA A 43 -20.46 2.08 10.87
CA ALA A 43 -21.71 1.78 11.56
C ALA A 43 -21.58 1.65 13.10
N LYS A 44 -20.34 1.58 13.62
CA LYS A 44 -20.02 1.60 15.05
C LYS A 44 -20.02 3.01 15.66
N GLU A 45 -19.99 4.06 14.83
CA GLU A 45 -19.89 5.46 15.24
C GLU A 45 -21.28 6.14 15.30
N PRO A 46 -21.52 7.03 16.28
CA PRO A 46 -22.76 7.82 16.34
C PRO A 46 -22.94 8.68 15.08
N GLY A 47 -24.14 8.63 14.49
CA GLY A 47 -24.49 9.42 13.30
C GLY A 47 -24.04 8.80 11.96
N ALA A 48 -23.53 7.56 11.96
CA ALA A 48 -23.23 6.84 10.73
C ALA A 48 -24.52 6.53 9.95
N ARG A 49 -24.54 6.89 8.66
CA ARG A 49 -25.62 6.54 7.72
C ARG A 49 -25.16 5.36 6.86
N PRO A 50 -26.00 4.33 6.63
CA PRO A 50 -25.70 3.31 5.64
C PRO A 50 -25.63 3.92 4.23
N ALA A 51 -24.72 3.40 3.40
CA ALA A 51 -24.71 3.73 1.97
C ALA A 51 -26.00 3.22 1.31
N SER A 52 -26.59 4.01 0.42
CA SER A 52 -27.67 3.52 -0.45
C SER A 52 -27.15 2.43 -1.39
N PRO A 53 -28.03 1.57 -1.95
CA PRO A 53 -27.60 0.54 -2.90
C PRO A 53 -26.81 1.09 -4.10
N ALA A 54 -27.17 2.28 -4.60
CA ALA A 54 -26.46 2.95 -5.68
C ALA A 54 -25.07 3.44 -5.26
N GLU A 55 -24.93 3.98 -4.04
CA GLU A 55 -23.63 4.41 -3.49
C GLU A 55 -22.72 3.22 -3.17
N ALA A 56 -23.28 2.11 -2.71
CA ALA A 56 -22.53 1.00 -2.12
C ALA A 56 -21.47 0.39 -3.07
N GLY A 57 -21.71 0.42 -4.38
CA GLY A 57 -20.79 -0.06 -5.41
C GLY A 57 -19.76 0.97 -5.90
N ALA A 58 -19.87 2.24 -5.49
CA ALA A 58 -18.94 3.30 -5.85
C ALA A 58 -17.75 3.33 -4.87
N PRO A 59 -16.60 3.93 -5.25
CA PRO A 59 -15.50 4.17 -4.33
C PRO A 59 -15.94 4.97 -3.09
N ALA A 60 -15.39 4.61 -1.93
CA ALA A 60 -15.57 5.41 -0.72
C ALA A 60 -14.86 6.76 -0.86
N VAL A 61 -15.61 7.85 -0.68
CA VAL A 61 -15.13 9.23 -0.72
C VAL A 61 -15.63 10.02 0.49
N LEU A 62 -15.39 11.34 0.56
CA LEU A 62 -15.75 12.19 1.70
C LEU A 62 -15.11 11.76 3.02
N LEU A 63 -13.91 11.18 2.94
CA LEU A 63 -13.13 10.72 4.08
C LEU A 63 -11.74 11.36 4.09
N ASN A 64 -11.22 11.55 5.30
CA ASN A 64 -9.88 12.08 5.52
C ASN A 64 -8.85 10.96 5.63
N TRP A 65 -7.56 11.31 5.67
CA TRP A 65 -6.48 10.33 5.70
C TRP A 65 -6.52 9.44 6.95
N HIS A 66 -6.90 10.01 8.10
CA HIS A 66 -6.98 9.28 9.37
C HIS A 66 -8.04 8.18 9.32
N GLN A 67 -9.21 8.48 8.73
CA GLN A 67 -10.28 7.50 8.55
C GLN A 67 -9.88 6.39 7.57
N ALA A 68 -9.22 6.74 6.46
CA ALA A 68 -8.68 5.77 5.50
C ALA A 68 -7.70 4.80 6.18
N ARG A 69 -6.76 5.34 6.97
CA ARG A 69 -5.79 4.56 7.73
C ARG A 69 -6.45 3.67 8.77
N ALA A 70 -7.43 4.19 9.51
CA ALA A 70 -8.16 3.44 10.53
C ALA A 70 -8.93 2.27 9.93
N TYR A 71 -9.58 2.48 8.77
CA TYR A 71 -10.23 1.40 8.04
C TYR A 71 -9.24 0.30 7.67
N CYS A 72 -8.12 0.64 7.00
CA CYS A 72 -7.15 -0.37 6.62
C CYS A 72 -6.59 -1.11 7.83
N ALA A 73 -6.28 -0.41 8.93
CA ALA A 73 -5.82 -1.04 10.17
C ALA A 73 -6.85 -2.03 10.75
N ALA A 74 -8.14 -1.68 10.74
CA ALA A 74 -9.21 -2.56 11.19
C ALA A 74 -9.35 -3.83 10.33
N GLN A 75 -8.91 -3.79 9.08
CA GLN A 75 -8.82 -4.96 8.19
C GLN A 75 -7.50 -5.74 8.33
N GLY A 76 -6.64 -5.38 9.29
CA GLY A 76 -5.29 -5.96 9.42
C GLY A 76 -4.35 -5.56 8.26
N LYS A 77 -4.60 -4.40 7.66
CA LYS A 77 -3.90 -3.84 6.50
C LYS A 77 -3.31 -2.46 6.85
N ARG A 78 -2.74 -1.78 5.86
CA ARG A 78 -2.28 -0.39 5.96
C ARG A 78 -2.61 0.39 4.69
N LEU A 79 -2.40 1.70 4.71
CA LEU A 79 -2.35 2.48 3.47
C LEU A 79 -1.06 2.14 2.71
N PRO A 80 -1.10 2.08 1.37
CA PRO A 80 0.10 1.96 0.55
C PRO A 80 0.96 3.22 0.68
N THR A 81 2.26 3.07 0.45
CA THR A 81 3.14 4.21 0.13
C THR A 81 2.93 4.62 -1.33
N ALA A 82 3.30 5.86 -1.68
CA ALA A 82 3.26 6.31 -3.07
C ALA A 82 4.12 5.45 -4.02
N PRO A 83 5.35 5.03 -3.67
CA PRO A 83 6.13 4.09 -4.48
C PRO A 83 5.41 2.76 -4.74
N GLU A 84 4.81 2.15 -3.71
CA GLU A 84 4.07 0.89 -3.86
C GLU A 84 2.86 1.04 -4.77
N TRP A 85 2.16 2.17 -4.67
CA TRP A 85 1.04 2.48 -5.54
C TRP A 85 1.47 2.60 -7.00
N ILE A 86 2.56 3.34 -7.27
CA ILE A 86 3.11 3.50 -8.62
C ILE A 86 3.57 2.15 -9.19
N GLU A 87 4.24 1.32 -8.38
CA GLU A 87 4.68 -0.02 -8.78
C GLU A 87 3.49 -0.91 -9.16
N ALA A 88 2.47 -0.98 -8.30
CA ALA A 88 1.26 -1.76 -8.55
C ALA A 88 0.50 -1.26 -9.79
N CYS A 89 0.48 0.05 -10.02
CA CYS A 89 -0.15 0.64 -11.18
C CYS A 89 0.58 0.24 -12.47
N ARG A 90 1.92 0.36 -12.48
CA ARG A 90 2.76 -0.03 -13.63
C ARG A 90 2.68 -1.52 -13.95
N ALA A 91 2.44 -2.36 -12.94
CA ALA A 91 2.22 -3.78 -13.11
C ALA A 91 0.88 -4.11 -13.80
N GLY A 92 -0.03 -3.16 -13.98
CA GLY A 92 -1.30 -3.33 -14.72
C GLY A 92 -2.36 -4.15 -13.98
N GLY A 93 -2.15 -4.46 -12.70
CA GLY A 93 -3.04 -5.31 -11.90
C GLY A 93 -4.12 -4.55 -11.13
N MET A 94 -4.19 -3.23 -11.27
CA MET A 94 -5.11 -2.37 -10.52
C MET A 94 -6.39 -2.09 -11.30
N GLU A 95 -7.51 -2.15 -10.60
CA GLU A 95 -8.77 -1.57 -11.03
C GLU A 95 -8.85 -0.12 -10.56
N PHE A 96 -9.30 0.72 -11.48
CA PHE A 96 -9.60 2.12 -11.21
C PHE A 96 -11.11 2.29 -11.38
N SER A 97 -11.75 2.90 -10.38
CA SER A 97 -13.17 3.20 -10.42
C SER A 97 -13.39 4.62 -9.93
N GLY A 98 -14.19 5.38 -10.68
CA GLY A 98 -14.35 6.82 -10.48
C GLY A 98 -13.07 7.61 -10.78
N SER A 99 -13.19 8.94 -10.69
CA SER A 99 -12.05 9.88 -10.79
C SER A 99 -11.64 10.32 -9.39
N ILE A 100 -11.10 9.38 -8.59
CA ILE A 100 -10.71 9.63 -7.20
C ILE A 100 -9.20 9.71 -7.02
N TRP A 101 -8.77 10.58 -6.12
CA TRP A 101 -7.44 10.63 -5.56
C TRP A 101 -7.34 9.68 -4.38
N GLU A 102 -6.32 8.83 -4.37
CA GLU A 102 -6.16 7.82 -3.34
C GLU A 102 -5.12 8.22 -2.31
N TRP A 103 -5.52 8.23 -1.03
CA TRP A 103 -4.62 8.49 0.08
C TRP A 103 -3.49 7.47 0.17
N THR A 104 -2.26 7.96 0.34
CA THR A 104 -1.09 7.14 0.66
C THR A 104 -0.56 7.44 2.07
N SER A 105 0.30 6.59 2.60
CA SER A 105 1.02 6.84 3.85
C SER A 105 2.21 7.79 3.68
N THR A 106 2.62 8.10 2.44
CA THR A 106 3.79 8.91 2.13
C THR A 106 3.55 10.38 2.43
N GLU A 107 4.53 11.00 3.08
CA GLU A 107 4.54 12.44 3.36
C GLU A 107 4.97 13.22 2.13
N ALA A 108 4.31 14.35 1.89
CA ALA A 108 4.64 15.24 0.79
C ALA A 108 5.73 16.22 1.23
N ALA A 109 6.93 16.06 0.68
CA ALA A 109 8.03 17.01 0.90
C ALA A 109 7.65 18.40 0.38
N GLY A 110 8.09 19.46 1.09
CA GLY A 110 7.88 20.85 0.67
C GLY A 110 6.44 21.37 0.80
N HIS A 111 5.50 20.57 1.31
CA HIS A 111 4.12 20.99 1.56
C HIS A 111 3.86 21.13 3.07
N GLY A 112 3.74 22.37 3.53
CA GLY A 112 3.46 22.68 4.93
C GLY A 112 4.68 22.55 5.84
N GLU A 113 5.83 23.12 5.45
CA GLU A 113 6.97 23.29 6.35
C GLU A 113 6.57 24.23 7.51
N GLY A 114 6.24 23.64 8.66
CA GLY A 114 5.75 24.33 9.86
C GLY A 114 5.24 23.35 10.93
N ALA A 115 4.83 23.86 12.09
CA ALA A 115 4.44 23.09 13.30
C ALA A 115 3.14 22.25 13.17
N GLY A 116 2.66 21.99 11.96
CA GLY A 116 1.44 21.22 11.66
C GLY A 116 1.74 19.76 11.27
N ALA A 117 0.69 18.96 11.10
CA ALA A 117 0.84 17.60 10.59
C ALA A 117 1.34 17.64 9.13
N PRO A 118 2.29 16.77 8.74
CA PRO A 118 2.81 16.75 7.39
C PRO A 118 1.72 16.38 6.40
N PHE A 119 1.71 17.09 5.26
CA PHE A 119 0.82 16.80 4.15
C PHE A 119 1.07 15.37 3.64
N LYS A 120 0.02 14.71 3.14
CA LYS A 120 0.11 13.36 2.60
C LYS A 120 -0.01 13.39 1.09
N LEU A 121 0.76 12.54 0.41
CA LEU A 121 0.66 12.36 -1.04
C LEU A 121 -0.56 11.52 -1.41
N LEU A 122 -1.18 11.87 -2.53
CA LEU A 122 -2.27 11.13 -3.15
C LEU A 122 -1.87 10.74 -4.57
N CYS A 123 -2.35 9.57 -4.99
CA CYS A 123 -2.10 8.99 -6.31
C CYS A 123 -3.37 8.89 -7.15
N GLY A 124 -3.18 8.75 -8.47
CA GLY A 124 -4.26 8.76 -9.46
C GLY A 124 -4.55 10.18 -9.96
N PRO A 125 -5.83 10.53 -10.20
CA PRO A 125 -6.92 9.61 -10.46
C PRO A 125 -6.63 8.80 -11.72
N GLY A 126 -7.25 7.62 -11.83
CA GLY A 126 -7.17 6.84 -13.08
C GLY A 126 -5.88 6.04 -13.25
N PRO A 127 -5.65 5.52 -14.47
CA PRO A 127 -4.54 4.61 -14.78
C PRO A 127 -3.18 5.32 -14.91
N GLU A 128 -3.13 6.63 -14.77
CA GLU A 128 -1.90 7.40 -14.74
C GLU A 128 -1.13 7.05 -13.46
N CYS A 129 -0.04 6.30 -13.62
CA CYS A 129 0.81 5.84 -12.51
C CYS A 129 1.64 6.96 -11.88
N SER A 130 0.95 7.95 -11.29
CA SER A 130 1.52 9.18 -10.75
C SER A 130 0.91 9.53 -9.38
N CYS A 131 1.73 10.20 -8.56
CA CYS A 131 1.34 10.69 -7.25
C CYS A 131 1.81 12.15 -7.11
N THR A 132 0.96 13.07 -7.56
CA THR A 132 1.34 14.49 -7.74
C THR A 132 0.63 15.42 -6.77
N HIS A 133 -0.39 14.94 -6.07
CA HIS A 133 -1.20 15.77 -5.18
C HIS A 133 -0.81 15.59 -3.73
N ALA A 134 -0.84 16.68 -2.97
CA ALA A 134 -0.53 16.71 -1.56
C ALA A 134 -1.63 17.47 -0.82
N TYR A 135 -2.14 16.90 0.27
CA TYR A 135 -3.17 17.56 1.09
C TYR A 135 -2.95 17.34 2.59
N HIS A 136 -3.46 18.29 3.38
CA HIS A 136 -3.51 18.14 4.83
C HIS A 136 -4.34 16.89 5.19
N PRO A 137 -3.90 16.06 6.16
CA PRO A 137 -4.53 14.77 6.46
C PRO A 137 -5.98 14.86 6.95
N ASP A 138 -6.42 16.03 7.44
CA ASP A 138 -7.80 16.27 7.87
C ASP A 138 -8.75 16.63 6.73
N TRP A 139 -8.24 17.02 5.57
CA TRP A 139 -9.08 17.49 4.46
C TRP A 139 -9.78 16.33 3.78
N ARG A 140 -11.08 16.48 3.50
CA ARG A 140 -11.92 15.49 2.82
C ARG A 140 -12.86 16.17 1.83
N ASN A 141 -13.17 15.49 0.74
CA ASN A 141 -14.11 15.92 -0.30
C ASN A 141 -14.57 14.69 -1.11
N GLU A 142 -15.43 14.92 -2.09
CA GLU A 142 -16.07 13.94 -2.96
C GLU A 142 -15.13 13.20 -3.92
N VAL A 143 -13.84 13.56 -3.96
CA VAL A 143 -12.84 12.88 -4.81
C VAL A 143 -11.71 12.23 -4.01
N LYS A 144 -11.73 12.28 -2.67
CA LYS A 144 -10.70 11.66 -1.82
C LYS A 144 -11.13 10.27 -1.37
N GLY A 145 -10.57 9.25 -2.00
CA GLY A 145 -10.75 7.85 -1.63
C GLY A 145 -9.44 7.18 -1.23
N PHE A 146 -9.42 5.85 -1.23
CA PHE A 146 -8.24 5.08 -0.86
C PHE A 146 -8.38 3.60 -1.25
N ARG A 147 -7.24 2.92 -1.27
CA ARG A 147 -7.12 1.46 -1.24
C ARG A 147 -6.19 1.03 -0.11
N CYS A 148 -6.26 -0.23 0.27
CA CYS A 148 -5.36 -0.77 1.28
C CYS A 148 -4.23 -1.60 0.64
N ALA A 149 -3.11 -1.68 1.34
CA ALA A 149 -2.03 -2.61 1.08
C ALA A 149 -1.99 -3.67 2.20
N ARG A 150 -1.54 -4.89 1.87
CA ARG A 150 -1.28 -5.92 2.89
C ARG A 150 -0.37 -5.38 4.00
N ALA A 151 -0.53 -5.91 5.21
CA ALA A 151 0.39 -5.63 6.29
C ALA A 151 1.83 -5.98 5.89
N GLU A 152 2.78 -5.17 6.33
CA GLU A 152 4.20 -5.51 6.26
C GLU A 152 4.42 -6.87 6.93
N PRO A 153 5.26 -7.76 6.37
CA PRO A 153 5.76 -8.90 7.12
C PRO A 153 6.46 -8.36 8.36
N SER A 154 5.92 -8.67 9.55
CA SER A 154 6.61 -8.34 10.80
C SER A 154 7.84 -9.24 10.90
N VAL A 155 8.99 -8.76 10.44
CA VAL A 155 10.27 -9.40 10.75
C VAL A 155 10.48 -9.22 12.25
N ARG A 156 10.14 -10.23 13.05
CA ARG A 156 10.69 -10.32 14.41
C ARG A 156 12.18 -10.56 14.24
N LEU A 157 12.97 -9.50 14.35
CA LEU A 157 14.41 -9.64 14.59
C LEU A 157 14.55 -10.33 15.95
N ASN A 158 14.73 -11.65 15.94
CA ASN A 158 15.17 -12.40 17.10
C ASN A 158 16.61 -11.95 17.40
N LEU A 159 16.76 -10.82 18.08
CA LEU A 159 17.99 -10.51 18.81
C LEU A 159 18.08 -11.58 19.92
N GLY A 160 18.90 -12.59 19.67
CA GLY A 160 19.20 -13.63 20.65
C GLY A 160 19.74 -13.01 21.94
N PRO A 161 19.61 -13.70 23.08
CA PRO A 161 20.04 -13.17 24.36
C PRO A 161 21.54 -12.87 24.30
N SER A 162 21.88 -11.60 24.53
CA SER A 162 23.25 -11.14 24.81
C SER A 162 23.88 -12.06 25.86
N ALA A 163 24.88 -12.84 25.44
CA ALA A 163 25.76 -13.54 26.37
C ALA A 163 26.57 -12.47 27.12
N ARG A 164 26.29 -12.32 28.41
CA ARG A 164 27.16 -11.59 29.33
C ARG A 164 28.28 -12.53 29.79
N PRO A 165 29.56 -12.15 29.70
CA PRO A 165 30.55 -12.65 30.64
C PRO A 165 30.30 -12.07 32.05
#